data_AF-A0A9W3DRD0-F1
#
_entry.id   AF-A0A9W3DRD0-F1
#
_cell.length_a   1.000
_cell.length_b   1.000
_cell.length_c   1.000
_cell.angle_alpha   90.00
_cell.angle_beta   90.00
_cell.angle_gamma   90.00
#
_symmetry.space_group_name_H-M   'P 1'
#
loop_
_entity.id
_entity.type
_entity.pdbx_description
1 polymer ?
#
loop_
_entity_poly.entity_id
_entity_poly.type
_entity_poly.pdbx_seq_one_letter_code
_entity_poly.pdbx_strand_id
1 'polypeptide(L)'
;MSHRRITILGDLVLKDKVVVYDLVRQRIGWAEYDCSQEVNVSATRGGRSKDVISTGQWRESSSKSSYTSDYYYLLLLHVVFLLHLRNFRFL
;
A
#
# COMPACT_ATOMS: atom_id res chain seq x y z
N MET A 1 34.15 8.14 9.09
CA MET A 1 33.08 7.45 8.34
C MET A 1 31.79 8.24 8.51
N SER A 2 31.17 8.70 7.42
CA SER A 2 29.92 9.48 7.48
C SER A 2 28.71 8.52 7.49
N HIS A 3 27.87 8.61 8.53
CA HIS A 3 26.61 7.87 8.57
C HIS A 3 25.58 8.56 7.66
N ARG A 4 25.32 7.97 6.49
CA ARG A 4 24.26 8.42 5.59
C ARG A 4 22.92 7.90 6.12
N ARG A 5 22.05 8.81 6.56
CA ARG A 5 20.69 8.49 6.97
C ARG A 5 19.83 8.33 5.71
N ILE A 6 19.18 7.18 5.57
CA ILE A 6 18.30 6.85 4.44
C ILE A 6 16.86 6.93 4.94
N THR A 7 16.00 7.64 4.21
CA THR A 7 14.56 7.70 4.46
C THR A 7 13.86 6.97 3.34
N ILE A 8 13.04 5.97 3.70
CA ILE A 8 12.25 5.18 2.74
C ILE A 8 10.82 5.69 2.78
N LEU A 9 10.33 6.18 1.65
CA LEU A 9 8.93 6.58 1.48
C LEU A 9 8.17 5.38 0.93
N GLY A 10 7.47 4.67 1.82
CA GLY A 10 6.70 3.48 1.48
C GLY A 10 5.28 3.79 1.00
N ASP A 11 4.49 2.72 0.92
CA ASP A 11 3.12 2.71 0.40
C ASP A 11 2.21 3.77 1.04
N LEU A 12 2.36 4.03 2.35
CA LEU A 12 1.58 5.05 3.07
C LEU A 12 1.70 6.47 2.48
N VAL A 13 2.88 6.84 1.98
CA VAL A 13 3.13 8.20 1.44
C VAL A 13 2.81 8.28 -0.05
N LEU A 14 2.96 7.16 -0.75
CA LEU A 14 2.78 7.07 -2.20
C LEU A 14 1.36 6.67 -2.63
N LYS A 15 0.53 6.23 -1.69
CA LYS A 15 -0.89 5.93 -1.93
C LYS A 15 -1.60 7.14 -2.55
N ASP A 16 -2.45 6.87 -3.54
CA ASP A 16 -3.28 7.85 -4.24
C ASP A 16 -2.46 8.95 -4.96
N LYS A 17 -1.21 8.62 -5.33
CA LYS A 17 -0.33 9.51 -6.08
C LYS A 17 0.23 8.83 -7.32
N VAL A 18 0.22 9.56 -8.43
CA VAL A 18 0.98 9.20 -9.63
C VAL A 18 2.40 9.72 -9.50
N VAL A 19 3.40 8.85 -9.65
CA VAL A 19 4.82 9.20 -9.55
C VAL A 19 5.43 9.26 -10.95
N VAL A 20 6.09 10.36 -11.27
CA VAL A 20 6.74 10.60 -12.57
C VAL A 20 8.24 10.69 -12.40
N TYR A 21 8.96 9.88 -13.17
CA TYR A 21 10.41 9.91 -13.28
C TYR A 21 10.83 10.65 -14.54
N ASP A 22 11.26 11.90 -14.38
CA ASP A 22 11.85 12.67 -15.47
C ASP A 22 13.34 12.32 -15.57
N LEU A 23 13.66 11.36 -16.44
CA LEU A 23 15.03 10.86 -16.64
C LEU A 23 15.96 11.92 -17.23
N VAL A 24 15.43 12.83 -18.05
CA VAL A 24 16.22 13.88 -18.71
C VAL A 24 16.68 14.90 -17.68
N ARG A 25 15.78 15.29 -16.77
CA ARG A 25 16.08 16.29 -15.73
C ARG A 25 16.45 15.66 -14.39
N GLN A 26 16.56 14.34 -14.31
CA GLN A 26 16.90 13.56 -13.12
C GLN A 26 16.09 13.95 -11.88
N ARG A 27 14.78 14.14 -12.06
CA ARG A 27 13.88 14.57 -10.99
C ARG A 27 12.69 13.64 -10.88
N ILE A 28 12.17 13.57 -9.66
CA ILE A 28 10.98 12.79 -9.31
C ILE A 28 9.90 13.80 -8.96
N GLY A 29 8.74 13.67 -9.59
CA GLY A 29 7.54 14.41 -9.26
C GLY A 29 6.42 13.48 -8.87
N TRP A 30 5.45 13.99 -8.11
CA TRP A 30 4.22 13.27 -7.81
C TRP A 30 3.04 14.23 -7.77
N ALA A 31 1.86 13.73 -8.09
CA ALA A 31 0.60 14.45 -7.98
C ALA A 31 -0.48 13.50 -7.45
N GLU A 32 -1.53 14.05 -6.83
CA GLU A 32 -2.68 13.26 -6.42
C GLU A 32 -3.37 12.68 -7.66
N TYR A 33 -3.72 11.40 -7.59
CA TYR A 33 -4.35 10.68 -8.68
C TYR A 33 -5.39 9.71 -8.13
N ASP A 34 -6.59 9.76 -8.71
CA ASP A 34 -7.65 8.81 -8.42
C ASP A 34 -7.34 7.48 -9.12
N CYS A 35 -6.89 6.49 -8.35
CA CYS A 35 -6.52 5.17 -8.85
C CYS A 35 -7.70 4.37 -9.46
N SER A 36 -8.94 4.86 -9.38
CA SER A 36 -10.08 4.28 -10.11
C SER A 36 -10.14 4.72 -11.58
N GLN A 37 -9.38 5.75 -11.96
CA GLN A 37 -9.34 6.29 -13.32
C GLN A 37 -8.21 5.66 -14.15
N GLU A 38 -8.44 5.49 -15.45
CA GLU A 38 -7.42 4.97 -16.37
C GLU A 38 -6.33 6.01 -16.69
N VAL A 39 -5.07 5.59 -16.62
CA VAL A 39 -3.93 6.45 -16.98
C VAL A 39 -3.68 6.36 -18.49
N ASN A 40 -3.96 7.43 -19.22
CA ASN A 40 -3.68 7.49 -20.65
C ASN A 40 -2.25 7.98 -20.91
N VAL A 41 -1.40 7.13 -21.48
CA VAL A 41 -0.01 7.45 -21.80
C VAL A 41 0.18 7.64 -23.30
N SER A 42 0.78 8.77 -23.70
CA SER A 42 1.23 8.97 -25.08
C SER A 42 2.76 8.98 -25.11
N ALA A 43 3.35 8.03 -25.81
CA ALA A 43 4.81 7.91 -25.93
C ALA A 43 5.30 8.61 -27.20
N THR A 44 5.84 9.82 -27.07
CA THR A 44 6.53 10.47 -28.19
C THR A 44 7.96 9.92 -28.31
N ARG A 45 8.13 9.00 -29.27
CA ARG A 45 9.39 8.59 -29.93
C ARG A 45 10.25 7.54 -29.20
N GLY A 46 10.37 6.37 -29.84
CA GLY A 46 11.56 5.52 -29.75
C GLY A 46 11.49 4.28 -28.88
N GLY A 47 10.45 3.44 -29.00
CA GLY A 47 10.55 2.08 -28.45
C GLY A 47 9.23 1.39 -28.17
N ARG A 48 8.69 0.75 -29.22
CA ARG A 48 7.70 -0.33 -29.18
C ARG A 48 6.26 0.07 -28.79
N SER A 49 5.44 0.12 -29.85
CA SER A 49 3.99 -0.06 -29.92
C SER A 49 3.10 0.76 -28.97
N LYS A 50 2.05 1.29 -29.57
CA LYS A 50 0.78 1.80 -29.01
C LYS A 50 0.03 0.78 -28.15
N ASP A 51 0.75 0.01 -27.35
CA ASP A 51 0.16 -0.89 -26.40
C ASP A 51 -0.34 0.02 -25.29
N VAL A 52 -1.64 0.27 -25.29
CA VAL A 52 -2.35 0.64 -24.07
C VAL A 52 -1.93 -0.41 -23.07
N ILE A 53 -0.92 -0.10 -22.25
CA ILE A 53 -0.50 -0.97 -21.17
C ILE A 53 -1.67 -0.88 -20.20
N SER A 54 -2.60 -1.81 -20.37
CA SER A 54 -3.70 -2.00 -19.44
C SER A 54 -3.03 -2.35 -18.13
N THR A 55 -2.90 -1.35 -17.26
CA THR A 55 -2.43 -1.49 -15.88
C THR A 55 -3.40 -2.34 -15.04
N GLY A 56 -4.45 -2.89 -15.66
CA GLY A 56 -5.42 -3.83 -15.08
C GLY A 56 -4.89 -5.25 -14.83
N GLN A 57 -3.59 -5.49 -14.92
CA GLN A 57 -2.99 -6.75 -14.45
C GLN A 57 -2.02 -6.50 -13.29
N TRP A 58 -2.44 -5.69 -12.31
CA TRP A 58 -2.02 -5.99 -10.94
C TRP A 58 -2.46 -7.41 -10.68
N ARG A 59 -1.51 -8.36 -10.61
CA ARG A 59 -1.79 -9.60 -9.90
C ARG A 59 -2.19 -9.14 -8.52
N GLU A 60 -3.49 -9.17 -8.26
CA GLU A 60 -4.04 -9.29 -6.94
C GLU A 60 -3.45 -10.59 -6.40
N SER A 61 -2.21 -10.52 -5.93
CA SER A 61 -1.75 -11.36 -4.84
C SER A 61 -2.61 -10.88 -3.69
N SER A 62 -3.86 -11.34 -3.66
CA SER A 62 -4.68 -11.31 -2.48
C SER A 62 -3.97 -12.21 -1.48
N SER A 63 -2.92 -11.69 -0.83
CA SER A 63 -2.81 -11.88 0.59
C SER A 63 -4.14 -11.37 1.09
N LYS A 64 -5.11 -12.29 1.27
CA LYS A 64 -6.28 -12.06 2.10
C LYS A 64 -5.68 -11.62 3.42
N SER A 65 -5.54 -10.32 3.56
CA SER A 65 -5.05 -9.76 4.79
C SER A 65 -6.24 -9.97 5.70
N SER A 66 -6.14 -11.02 6.50
CA SER A 66 -7.19 -11.57 7.37
C SER A 66 -7.47 -10.61 8.52
N TYR A 67 -7.67 -9.32 8.23
CA TYR A 67 -8.06 -8.30 9.19
C TYR A 67 -9.41 -8.63 9.84
N THR A 68 -10.24 -9.44 9.19
CA THR A 68 -11.50 -9.96 9.77
C THR A 68 -11.27 -11.10 10.76
N SER A 69 -10.22 -11.92 10.57
CA SER A 69 -9.90 -13.02 11.49
C SER A 69 -9.20 -12.50 12.75
N ASP A 70 -8.33 -11.50 12.61
CA ASP A 70 -7.57 -10.94 13.72
C ASP A 70 -8.48 -10.25 14.74
N TYR A 71 -9.53 -9.55 14.30
CA TYR A 71 -10.48 -8.92 15.20
C TYR A 71 -11.27 -9.94 16.04
N TYR A 72 -11.61 -11.10 15.47
CA TYR A 72 -12.30 -12.18 16.20
C TYR A 72 -11.42 -12.77 17.32
N TYR A 73 -10.14 -13.04 17.05
CA TYR A 73 -9.21 -13.53 18.07
C TYR A 73 -8.95 -12.50 19.18
N LEU A 74 -8.83 -11.21 18.83
CA LEU A 74 -8.72 -10.13 19.81
C LEU A 74 -9.97 -10.00 20.69
N LEU A 75 -11.17 -10.09 20.10
CA LEU A 75 -12.44 -10.09 20.84
C LEU A 75 -12.53 -11.30 21.79
N LEU A 76 -12.17 -12.50 21.31
CA LEU A 76 -12.20 -13.73 22.11
C LEU A 76 -11.24 -13.66 23.31
N LEU A 77 -10.01 -13.19 23.10
CA LEU A 77 -9.04 -12.98 24.18
C LEU A 77 -9.56 -11.97 25.22
N HIS A 78 -10.19 -10.88 24.77
CA HIS A 78 -10.76 -9.87 25.66
C HIS A 78 -11.91 -10.43 26.50
N VAL A 79 -12.82 -11.23 25.92
CA VAL A 79 -13.91 -11.89 26.65
C VAL A 79 -13.37 -12.90 27.67
N VAL A 80 -12.38 -13.73 27.30
CA VAL A 80 -11.74 -14.68 28.21
C VAL A 80 -11.04 -13.96 29.37
N PHE A 81 -10.35 -12.86 29.08
CA PHE A 81 -9.71 -12.02 30.10
C PHE A 81 -10.75 -11.44 31.08
N LEU A 82 -11.86 -10.89 30.59
CA LEU A 82 -12.95 -10.39 31.43
C LEU A 82 -13.60 -11.50 32.28
N LEU A 83 -13.79 -12.70 31.73
CA LEU A 83 -14.28 -13.86 32.46
C LEU A 83 -13.28 -14.30 33.55
N HIS A 84 -11.99 -14.28 33.25
CA HIS A 84 -10.94 -14.59 34.22
C HIS A 84 -10.92 -13.56 35.35
N LEU A 85 -11.02 -12.27 35.05
CA LEU A 85 -11.11 -11.21 36.06
C LEU A 85 -12.37 -11.33 36.91
N ARG A 86 -13.50 -11.71 36.32
CA ARG A 86 -14.74 -11.96 37.07
C ARG A 86 -14.59 -13.15 38.00
N ASN A 87 -13.98 -14.25 37.56
CA ASN A 87 -13.76 -15.43 38.40
C ASN A 87 -12.68 -15.22 39.48
N PHE A 88 -11.66 -14.39 39.21
CA PHE A 88 -10.61 -14.07 40.17
C PHE A 88 -11.09 -13.08 41.24
N ARG A 89 -12.10 -12.26 40.95
CA ARG A 89 -12.70 -11.31 41.91
C ARG A 89 -13.75 -11.96 42.85
N PHE A 90 -13.98 -13.26 42.73
CA PHE A 90 -14.93 -14.04 43.54
C PHE A 90 -14.27 -15.19 44.34
N LEU A 91 -12.92 -15.21 44.43
CA LEU A 91 -12.16 -16.07 45.35
C LEU A 91 -11.51 -15.24 46.45
#